data_AF-A0A8S3HZD5-F1
#
_entry.id   AF-A0A8S3HZD5-F1
#
_cell.length_a   1.000
_cell.length_b   1.000
_cell.length_c   1.000
_cell.angle_alpha   90.00
_cell.angle_beta   90.00
_cell.angle_gamma   90.00
#
_symmetry.space_group_name_H-M   'P 1'
#
loop_
_entity.id
_entity.type
_entity.pdbx_description
1 polymer ?
#
loop_
_entity_poly.entity_id
_entity_poly.type
_entity_poly.pdbx_seq_one_letter_code
_entity_poly.pdbx_strand_id
1 'polypeptide(L)'
;MKEESSLTLFDYIGKHKWMGKPITDDSSISLDDLSCTLQDYIQQGQALIIFDGLDEIFASDQRSKIINSIENFVDTYVRTPIDYSSFGNVYLSKLFDDPSRSGGNQLIVTSRIASDHTVVFSGKFAHYTIQPMDKKSMIDFVDCWFSRVHQSMIDTLNIPLTSQAEKHSEALKKELGTTKSMSLLEMASNSGLLSTICTMYFSQTDGSRLPARRFFQYESIVKTALNSLHRKLPTIDISQVIRILANITSCVYQNPASSFINHDEIKEICVQTIKTSTTKTDDIHHFERQVSEMVRVICDHVGILTLRSKSLYGFLHQAFQEYFTCLK
;
A
#
# COMPACT_ATOMS: atom_id res chain seq x y z
N MET A 1 -35.07 -6.34 19.55
CA MET A 1 -33.74 -5.85 19.15
C MET A 1 -32.87 -5.85 20.40
N LYS A 2 -32.00 -6.86 20.55
CA LYS A 2 -30.94 -6.79 21.56
C LYS A 2 -29.95 -5.75 21.03
N GLU A 3 -29.60 -4.75 21.85
CA GLU A 3 -28.45 -3.90 21.58
C GLU A 3 -27.25 -4.84 21.39
N GLU A 4 -26.71 -4.89 20.17
CA GLU A 4 -25.41 -5.49 19.93
C GLU A 4 -24.42 -4.68 20.78
N SER A 5 -23.83 -5.32 21.78
CA SER A 5 -22.70 -4.77 22.54
C SER A 5 -21.70 -4.22 21.54
N SER A 6 -21.41 -2.93 21.60
CA SER A 6 -20.44 -2.28 20.71
C SER A 6 -19.07 -2.94 20.90
N LEU A 7 -18.71 -3.85 20.00
CA LEU A 7 -17.42 -4.54 20.01
C LEU A 7 -16.29 -3.49 20.01
N THR A 8 -15.33 -3.65 20.91
CA THR A 8 -14.15 -2.79 21.01
C THR A 8 -13.02 -3.31 20.13
N LEU A 9 -11.99 -2.49 19.88
CA LEU A 9 -10.77 -2.95 19.19
C LEU A 9 -10.08 -4.10 19.95
N PHE A 10 -10.17 -4.10 21.28
CA PHE A 10 -9.59 -5.14 22.13
C PHE A 10 -10.25 -6.50 21.88
N ASP A 11 -11.57 -6.53 21.65
CA ASP A 11 -12.33 -7.75 21.39
C ASP A 11 -11.99 -8.42 20.04
N TYR A 12 -11.32 -7.67 19.15
CA TYR A 12 -10.89 -8.11 17.83
C TYR A 12 -9.46 -8.67 17.81
N ILE A 13 -8.68 -8.46 18.88
CA ILE A 13 -7.33 -9.01 19.00
C ILE A 13 -7.37 -10.54 18.99
N GLY A 14 -6.53 -11.16 18.15
CA GLY A 14 -6.51 -12.61 17.93
C GLY A 14 -7.59 -13.16 16.99
N LYS A 15 -8.56 -12.35 16.56
CA LYS A 15 -9.61 -12.74 15.59
C LYS A 15 -9.40 -12.16 14.19
N HIS A 16 -8.40 -11.29 14.03
CA HIS A 16 -8.05 -10.70 12.75
C HIS A 16 -7.49 -11.75 11.79
N LYS A 17 -7.54 -11.46 10.49
CA LYS A 17 -6.97 -12.31 9.44
C LYS A 17 -5.68 -11.70 8.93
N TRP A 18 -4.70 -12.55 8.62
CA TRP A 18 -3.49 -12.14 7.92
C TRP A 18 -3.60 -12.53 6.44
N MET A 19 -3.64 -11.54 5.55
CA MET A 19 -3.82 -11.76 4.09
C MET A 19 -5.01 -12.67 3.74
N GLY A 20 -6.12 -12.51 4.46
CA GLY A 20 -7.34 -13.31 4.27
C GLY A 20 -7.31 -14.71 4.89
N LYS A 21 -6.18 -15.13 5.48
CA LYS A 21 -6.04 -16.38 6.22
C LYS A 21 -6.17 -16.15 7.74
N PRO A 22 -6.56 -17.17 8.51
CA PRO A 22 -6.44 -17.14 9.97
C PRO A 22 -4.98 -16.89 10.39
N ILE A 23 -4.79 -16.36 11.60
CA ILE A 23 -3.44 -16.08 12.15
C ILE A 23 -2.63 -17.38 12.33
N THR A 24 -3.30 -18.49 12.57
CA THR A 24 -2.70 -19.82 12.69
C THR A 24 -3.38 -20.81 11.76
N ASP A 25 -2.58 -21.58 11.03
CA ASP A 25 -3.03 -22.73 10.24
C ASP A 25 -3.05 -24.02 11.08
N ASP A 26 -2.62 -23.95 12.35
CA ASP A 26 -2.58 -25.09 13.28
C ASP A 26 -3.95 -25.31 13.93
N SER A 27 -4.62 -26.40 13.53
CA SER A 27 -5.91 -26.82 14.08
C SER A 27 -5.89 -27.18 15.57
N SER A 28 -4.72 -27.35 16.18
CA SER A 28 -4.59 -27.60 17.63
C SER A 28 -4.68 -26.35 18.49
N ILE A 29 -4.54 -25.15 17.90
CA ILE A 29 -4.62 -23.88 18.60
C ILE A 29 -6.04 -23.33 18.45
N SER A 30 -6.77 -23.24 19.56
CA SER A 30 -8.05 -22.54 19.58
C SER A 30 -7.84 -21.04 19.34
N LEU A 31 -8.63 -20.44 18.44
CA LEU A 31 -8.61 -19.00 18.20
C LEU A 31 -8.95 -18.21 19.46
N ASP A 32 -9.78 -18.76 20.34
CA ASP A 32 -10.13 -18.13 21.62
C ASP A 32 -8.94 -18.14 22.58
N ASP A 33 -8.19 -19.24 22.66
CA ASP A 33 -6.99 -19.33 23.51
C ASP A 33 -5.89 -18.37 23.03
N LEU A 34 -5.71 -18.26 21.71
CA LEU A 34 -4.80 -17.29 21.11
C LEU A 34 -5.25 -15.85 21.41
N SER A 35 -6.55 -15.57 21.28
CA SER A 35 -7.11 -14.25 21.59
C SER A 35 -6.87 -13.89 23.06
N CYS A 36 -7.16 -14.79 24.00
CA CYS A 36 -6.89 -14.60 25.42
C CYS A 36 -5.40 -14.34 25.69
N THR A 37 -4.51 -15.15 25.10
CA THR A 37 -3.06 -15.00 25.29
C THR A 37 -2.57 -13.63 24.81
N LEU A 38 -3.00 -13.19 23.62
CA LEU A 38 -2.62 -11.88 23.08
C LEU A 38 -3.19 -10.72 23.92
N GLN A 39 -4.43 -10.87 24.39
CA GLN A 39 -5.08 -9.91 25.28
C GLN A 39 -4.35 -9.80 26.62
N ASP A 40 -3.88 -10.91 27.19
CA ASP A 40 -3.08 -10.93 28.42
C ASP A 40 -1.75 -10.19 28.25
N TYR A 41 -1.04 -10.38 27.14
CA TYR A 41 0.18 -9.63 26.85
C TYR A 41 -0.07 -8.11 26.75
N ILE A 42 -1.20 -7.72 26.14
CA ILE A 42 -1.60 -6.30 26.10
C ILE A 42 -1.91 -5.81 27.51
N GLN A 43 -2.69 -6.54 28.32
CA GLN A 43 -3.00 -6.12 29.69
C GLN A 43 -1.75 -5.99 30.57
N GLN A 44 -0.74 -6.82 30.32
CA GLN A 44 0.54 -6.79 31.04
C GLN A 44 1.51 -5.71 30.56
N GLY A 45 1.17 -4.94 29.52
CA GLY A 45 2.06 -3.92 28.98
C GLY A 45 3.26 -4.49 28.23
N GLN A 46 3.12 -5.68 27.62
CA GLN A 46 4.21 -6.43 26.99
C GLN A 46 4.01 -6.62 25.48
N ALA A 47 3.24 -5.74 24.84
CA ALA A 47 2.89 -5.84 23.42
C ALA A 47 3.38 -4.65 22.60
N LEU A 48 3.79 -4.95 21.37
CA LEU A 48 3.85 -3.98 20.26
C LEU A 48 2.61 -4.18 19.40
N ILE A 49 1.75 -3.16 19.35
CA ILE A 49 0.55 -3.15 18.53
C ILE A 49 0.83 -2.36 17.25
N ILE A 50 0.38 -2.88 16.11
CA ILE A 50 0.49 -2.19 14.82
C ILE A 50 -0.91 -2.13 14.19
N PHE A 51 -1.40 -0.91 13.96
CA PHE A 51 -2.57 -0.66 13.12
C PHE A 51 -2.11 -0.24 11.73
N ASP A 52 -2.27 -1.13 10.76
CA ASP A 52 -1.84 -0.91 9.39
C ASP A 52 -2.98 -0.35 8.52
N GLY A 53 -2.70 0.64 7.68
CA GLY A 53 -3.60 1.08 6.60
C GLY A 53 -4.82 1.90 7.05
N LEU A 54 -4.66 2.90 7.93
CA LEU A 54 -5.81 3.70 8.38
C LEU A 54 -6.52 4.48 7.24
N ASP A 55 -5.83 4.74 6.13
CA ASP A 55 -6.40 5.42 4.97
C ASP A 55 -7.38 4.55 4.16
N GLU A 56 -7.40 3.22 4.35
CA GLU A 56 -8.32 2.30 3.67
C GLU A 56 -9.79 2.47 4.10
N ILE A 57 -10.05 3.19 5.18
CA ILE A 57 -11.41 3.49 5.65
C ILE A 57 -11.92 4.72 4.91
N PHE A 58 -12.67 4.54 3.83
CA PHE A 58 -13.10 5.65 2.96
C PHE A 58 -14.16 6.58 3.60
N ALA A 59 -15.09 6.05 4.37
CA ALA A 59 -16.22 6.81 4.92
C ALA A 59 -15.80 7.69 6.11
N SER A 60 -16.07 9.00 6.04
CA SER A 60 -15.61 9.97 7.03
C SER A 60 -16.18 9.73 8.43
N ASP A 61 -17.44 9.30 8.53
CA ASP A 61 -18.11 9.00 9.79
C ASP A 61 -17.56 7.73 10.45
N GLN A 62 -17.26 6.70 9.65
CA GLN A 62 -16.60 5.48 10.11
C GLN A 62 -15.16 5.76 10.55
N ARG A 63 -14.43 6.60 9.81
CA ARG A 63 -13.05 6.97 10.15
C ARG A 63 -12.97 7.65 11.52
N SER A 64 -13.83 8.62 11.80
CA SER A 64 -13.85 9.28 13.12
C SER A 64 -14.16 8.29 14.26
N LYS A 65 -15.07 7.33 14.03
CA LYS A 65 -15.35 6.28 15.02
C LYS A 65 -14.12 5.38 15.25
N ILE A 66 -13.39 5.03 14.20
CA ILE A 66 -12.19 4.20 14.30
C ILE A 66 -11.06 4.96 14.99
N ILE A 67 -10.82 6.22 14.63
CA ILE A 67 -9.85 7.08 15.33
C ILE A 67 -10.18 7.15 16.82
N ASN A 68 -11.43 7.46 17.19
CA ASN A 68 -11.85 7.47 18.59
C ASN A 68 -11.65 6.11 19.28
N SER A 69 -11.87 5.01 18.57
CA SER A 69 -11.65 3.66 19.10
C SER A 69 -10.16 3.39 19.35
N ILE A 70 -9.28 3.86 18.45
CA ILE A 70 -7.83 3.78 18.61
C ILE A 70 -7.38 4.65 19.79
N GLU A 71 -7.89 5.88 19.90
CA GLU A 71 -7.57 6.78 21.01
C GLU A 71 -7.98 6.18 22.36
N ASN A 72 -9.21 5.64 22.46
CA ASN A 72 -9.67 4.94 23.66
C ASN A 72 -8.81 3.71 23.96
N PHE A 73 -8.40 2.95 22.94
CA PHE A 73 -7.51 1.81 23.11
C PHE A 73 -6.14 2.25 23.65
N VAL A 74 -5.56 3.31 23.09
CA VAL A 74 -4.27 3.85 23.53
C VAL A 74 -4.36 4.38 24.96
N ASP A 75 -5.41 5.14 25.27
CA ASP A 75 -5.61 5.64 26.62
C ASP A 75 -5.78 4.52 27.64
N THR A 76 -6.37 3.39 27.25
CA THR A 76 -6.58 2.25 28.16
C THR A 76 -5.35 1.36 28.28
N TYR A 77 -4.72 1.00 27.16
CA TYR A 77 -3.75 -0.09 27.11
C TYR A 77 -2.31 0.36 26.81
N VAL A 78 -2.08 1.55 26.27
CA VAL A 78 -0.73 2.05 25.93
C VAL A 78 -0.27 2.98 27.03
N ARG A 79 0.01 2.36 28.19
CA ARG A 79 0.41 3.06 29.42
C ARG A 79 1.80 2.66 29.87
N THR A 80 2.50 3.60 30.51
CA THR A 80 3.77 3.34 31.19
C THR A 80 3.54 2.53 32.48
N PRO A 81 4.58 1.99 33.14
CA PRO A 81 4.41 1.21 34.39
C PRO A 81 3.83 1.98 35.56
N ILE A 82 3.78 3.32 35.47
CA ILE A 82 3.17 4.22 36.46
C ILE A 82 1.76 4.68 36.06
N ASP A 83 1.12 3.96 35.12
CA ASP A 83 -0.26 4.20 34.67
C ASP A 83 -0.46 5.54 33.93
N TYR A 84 0.59 6.04 33.26
CA TYR A 84 0.52 7.27 32.45
C TYR A 84 0.30 6.96 30.97
N SER A 85 -0.67 7.64 30.32
CA SER A 85 -1.00 7.53 28.89
C SER A 85 -0.65 8.79 28.10
N SER A 86 -0.63 8.70 26.77
CA SER A 86 -0.41 9.83 25.85
C SER A 86 -1.50 10.92 25.89
N PHE A 87 -2.64 10.64 26.54
CA PHE A 87 -3.74 11.59 26.77
C PHE A 87 -3.76 12.12 28.21
N GLY A 88 -2.85 11.64 29.06
CA GLY A 88 -2.69 12.09 30.43
C GLY A 88 -2.19 13.53 30.54
N ASN A 89 -2.24 14.09 31.75
CA ASN A 89 -1.94 15.49 32.02
C ASN A 89 -0.61 15.98 31.40
N VAL A 90 -0.68 17.08 30.65
CA VAL A 90 0.47 17.70 29.95
C VAL A 90 1.62 18.06 30.89
N TYR A 91 1.37 18.38 32.15
CA TYR A 91 2.43 18.65 33.12
C TYR A 91 3.20 17.38 33.50
N LEU A 92 2.50 16.25 33.66
CA LEU A 92 3.12 14.96 33.98
C LEU A 92 3.92 14.40 32.80
N SER A 93 3.52 14.71 31.56
CA SER A 93 4.25 14.31 30.36
C SER A 93 5.70 14.81 30.29
N LYS A 94 6.06 15.85 31.06
CA LYS A 94 7.43 16.38 31.13
C LYS A 94 8.29 15.66 32.18
N LEU A 95 7.64 14.91 33.07
CA LEU A 95 8.27 14.27 34.23
C LEU A 95 8.51 12.78 33.99
N PHE A 96 7.89 12.19 32.96
CA PHE A 96 7.92 10.76 32.71
C PHE A 96 8.30 10.44 31.27
N ASP A 97 9.05 9.35 31.11
CA ASP A 97 9.45 8.80 29.82
C ASP A 97 8.29 8.08 29.11
N ASP A 98 8.28 8.12 27.78
CA ASP A 98 7.32 7.38 26.95
C ASP A 98 7.45 5.85 27.13
N PRO A 99 6.41 5.05 26.80
CA PRO A 99 6.47 3.59 26.91
C PRO A 99 7.64 2.93 26.17
N SER A 100 8.18 3.58 25.15
CA SER A 100 9.37 3.13 24.42
C SER A 100 10.66 3.10 25.25
N ARG A 101 10.69 3.84 26.37
CA ARG A 101 11.85 3.96 27.28
C ARG A 101 11.56 3.42 28.67
N SER A 102 10.35 3.67 29.18
CA SER A 102 9.96 3.25 30.53
C SER A 102 9.32 1.87 30.59
N GLY A 103 9.01 1.26 29.44
CA GLY A 103 8.27 -0.01 29.36
C GLY A 103 6.77 0.20 29.25
N GLY A 104 6.02 -0.88 29.05
CA GLY A 104 4.61 -0.82 28.68
C GLY A 104 4.39 -1.07 27.19
N ASN A 105 3.12 -1.10 26.79
CA ASN A 105 2.79 -1.34 25.39
C ASN A 105 3.27 -0.20 24.49
N GLN A 106 3.59 -0.54 23.26
CA GLN A 106 3.89 0.42 22.20
C GLN A 106 2.87 0.28 21.07
N LEU A 107 2.55 1.38 20.40
CA LEU A 107 1.64 1.40 19.26
C LEU A 107 2.29 2.09 18.07
N ILE A 108 2.15 1.46 16.89
CA ILE A 108 2.45 2.08 15.59
C ILE A 108 1.15 2.12 14.80
N VAL A 109 0.88 3.27 14.16
CA VAL A 109 -0.20 3.42 13.18
C VAL A 109 0.42 3.81 11.85
N THR A 110 0.01 3.14 10.76
CA THR A 110 0.44 3.49 9.41
C THR A 110 -0.74 4.09 8.62
N SER A 111 -0.43 5.04 7.75
CA SER A 111 -1.39 5.61 6.80
C SER A 111 -0.66 6.25 5.62
N ARG A 112 -1.34 6.43 4.49
CA ARG A 112 -0.85 7.30 3.41
C ARG A 112 -0.82 8.77 3.82
N ILE A 113 0.13 9.51 3.25
CA ILE A 113 0.25 10.97 3.39
C ILE A 113 -0.75 11.61 2.43
N ALA A 114 -2.00 11.76 2.86
CA ALA A 114 -2.98 12.54 2.11
C ALA A 114 -3.01 13.98 2.65
N SER A 115 -2.94 14.98 1.76
CA SER A 115 -2.69 16.39 2.12
C SER A 115 -3.80 17.06 2.93
N ASP A 116 -4.97 16.42 3.01
CA ASP A 116 -6.14 16.87 3.79
C ASP A 116 -6.61 15.79 4.80
N HIS A 117 -5.80 14.73 4.97
CA HIS A 117 -6.08 13.58 5.84
C HIS A 117 -4.86 13.21 6.68
N THR A 118 -4.11 14.20 7.17
CA THR A 118 -3.28 13.93 8.35
C THR A 118 -4.22 13.38 9.41
N VAL A 119 -4.03 12.11 9.76
CA VAL A 119 -4.75 11.49 10.87
C VAL A 119 -4.39 12.31 12.10
N VAL A 120 -5.30 13.18 12.52
CA VAL A 120 -5.07 14.00 13.70
C VAL A 120 -5.58 13.21 14.88
N PHE A 121 -4.66 12.51 15.52
CA PHE A 121 -4.91 12.02 16.87
C PHE A 121 -4.86 13.19 17.86
N SER A 122 -5.77 13.21 18.81
CA SER A 122 -5.87 14.22 19.87
C SER A 122 -4.76 14.10 20.91
N GLY A 123 -4.13 12.93 21.00
CA GLY A 123 -3.04 12.62 21.94
C GLY A 123 -1.66 13.00 21.41
N LYS A 124 -0.64 12.83 22.26
CA LYS A 124 0.76 13.08 21.90
C LYS A 124 1.35 11.90 21.11
N PHE A 125 1.10 11.86 19.81
CA PHE A 125 1.71 10.88 18.90
C PHE A 125 2.95 11.47 18.23
N ALA A 126 4.03 10.67 18.18
CA ALA A 126 5.16 10.98 17.33
C ALA A 126 4.80 10.70 15.86
N HIS A 127 5.02 11.69 14.99
CA HIS A 127 4.69 11.60 13.58
C HIS A 127 5.96 11.45 12.76
N TYR A 128 5.99 10.43 11.90
CA TYR A 128 7.12 10.12 11.03
C TYR A 128 6.65 9.99 9.58
N THR A 129 7.48 10.44 8.66
CA THR A 129 7.27 10.30 7.22
C THR A 129 8.34 9.40 6.65
N ILE A 130 7.93 8.33 5.97
CA ILE A 130 8.85 7.48 5.20
C ILE A 130 9.35 8.31 4.01
N GLN A 131 10.65 8.60 4.01
CA GLN A 131 11.29 9.36 2.94
C GLN A 131 11.51 8.47 1.70
N PRO A 132 11.57 9.06 0.50
CA PRO A 132 12.08 8.37 -0.67
C PRO A 132 13.47 7.77 -0.40
N MET A 133 13.75 6.62 -0.99
CA MET A 133 15.05 5.97 -0.85
C MET A 133 16.15 6.84 -1.45
N ASP A 134 17.22 7.03 -0.69
CA ASP A 134 18.44 7.63 -1.20
C ASP A 134 19.21 6.67 -2.12
N LYS A 135 20.27 7.17 -2.74
CA LYS A 135 21.07 6.38 -3.69
C LYS A 135 21.64 5.11 -3.09
N LYS A 136 22.05 5.15 -1.82
CA LYS A 136 22.60 4.00 -1.11
C LYS A 136 21.51 2.95 -0.88
N SER A 137 20.37 3.37 -0.34
CA SER A 137 19.23 2.50 -0.06
C SER A 137 18.67 1.86 -1.34
N MET A 138 18.65 2.59 -2.46
CA MET A 138 18.29 2.01 -3.76
C MET A 138 19.23 0.88 -4.18
N ILE A 139 20.55 1.07 -4.01
CA ILE A 139 21.56 0.06 -4.33
C ILE A 139 21.38 -1.17 -3.43
N ASP A 140 21.26 -0.96 -2.12
CA ASP A 140 21.07 -2.03 -1.14
C ASP A 140 19.75 -2.79 -1.42
N PHE A 141 18.70 -2.09 -1.83
CA PHE A 141 17.43 -2.69 -2.24
C PHE A 141 17.59 -3.60 -3.46
N VAL A 142 18.29 -3.14 -4.50
CA VAL A 142 18.52 -3.92 -5.74
C VAL A 142 19.29 -5.21 -5.42
N ASP A 143 20.36 -5.11 -4.62
CA ASP A 143 21.14 -6.27 -4.17
C ASP A 143 20.27 -7.28 -3.42
N CYS A 144 19.50 -6.81 -2.44
CA CYS A 144 18.60 -7.65 -1.66
C CYS A 144 17.52 -8.30 -2.53
N TRP A 145 16.91 -7.54 -3.43
CA TRP A 145 15.82 -8.01 -4.29
C TRP A 145 16.28 -9.16 -5.19
N PHE A 146 17.38 -8.97 -5.93
CA PHE A 146 17.88 -10.01 -6.84
C PHE A 146 18.37 -11.24 -6.08
N SER A 147 19.07 -11.05 -4.96
CA SER A 147 19.47 -12.17 -4.09
C SER A 147 18.27 -13.01 -3.66
N ARG A 148 17.17 -12.37 -3.22
CA ARG A 148 15.98 -13.11 -2.74
C ARG A 148 15.18 -13.78 -3.84
N VAL A 149 15.03 -13.14 -5.00
CA VAL A 149 14.31 -13.76 -6.13
C VAL A 149 15.06 -14.99 -6.64
N HIS A 150 16.38 -14.89 -6.80
CA HIS A 150 17.20 -16.04 -7.20
C HIS A 150 17.22 -17.15 -6.15
N GLN A 151 17.30 -16.79 -4.86
CA GLN A 151 17.21 -17.79 -3.79
C GLN A 151 15.86 -18.53 -3.82
N SER A 152 14.75 -17.80 -3.98
CA SER A 152 13.42 -18.41 -4.11
C SER A 152 13.32 -19.36 -5.31
N MET A 153 13.98 -19.06 -6.43
CA MET A 153 14.06 -19.95 -7.59
C MET A 153 14.91 -21.19 -7.33
N ILE A 154 16.04 -21.04 -6.63
CA ILE A 154 16.85 -22.19 -6.18
C ILE A 154 15.99 -23.10 -5.30
N ASP A 155 15.28 -22.53 -4.32
CA ASP A 155 14.47 -23.31 -3.38
C ASP A 155 13.29 -24.01 -4.08
N THR A 156 12.70 -23.39 -5.11
CA THR A 156 11.51 -23.91 -5.81
C THR A 156 11.85 -24.86 -6.96
N LEU A 157 12.91 -24.56 -7.72
CA LEU A 157 13.26 -25.27 -8.96
C LEU A 157 14.52 -26.14 -8.82
N ASN A 158 15.24 -26.04 -7.70
CA ASN A 158 16.49 -26.74 -7.42
C ASN A 158 17.61 -26.46 -8.45
N ILE A 159 17.63 -25.26 -9.04
CA ILE A 159 18.61 -24.83 -10.06
C ILE A 159 19.63 -23.89 -9.40
N PRO A 160 20.93 -24.22 -9.32
CA PRO A 160 21.95 -23.37 -8.69
C PRO A 160 22.29 -22.15 -9.57
N LEU A 161 21.56 -21.05 -9.38
CA LEU A 161 21.67 -19.81 -10.18
C LEU A 161 22.41 -18.67 -9.45
N THR A 162 23.18 -18.94 -8.40
CA THR A 162 23.76 -17.90 -7.51
C THR A 162 24.59 -16.84 -8.25
N SER A 163 25.32 -17.23 -9.31
CA SER A 163 26.13 -16.30 -10.12
C SER A 163 25.31 -15.35 -11.01
N GLN A 164 24.01 -15.61 -11.22
CA GLN A 164 23.13 -14.73 -12.00
C GLN A 164 22.55 -13.59 -11.18
N ALA A 165 22.39 -13.78 -9.86
CA ALA A 165 21.87 -12.73 -8.97
C ALA A 165 22.79 -11.51 -8.95
N GLU A 166 24.09 -11.73 -8.74
CA GLU A 166 25.10 -10.67 -8.75
C GLU A 166 25.19 -10.00 -10.13
N LYS A 167 25.15 -10.77 -11.23
CA LYS A 167 25.18 -10.21 -12.58
C LYS A 167 24.00 -9.28 -12.86
N HIS A 168 22.77 -9.71 -12.53
CA HIS A 168 21.59 -8.86 -12.70
C HIS A 168 21.66 -7.62 -11.82
N SER A 169 22.05 -7.78 -10.56
CA SER A 169 22.18 -6.66 -9.63
C SER A 169 23.20 -5.63 -10.12
N GLU A 170 24.42 -6.06 -10.44
CA GLU A 170 25.48 -5.16 -10.92
C GLU A 170 25.09 -4.45 -12.22
N ALA A 171 24.40 -5.14 -13.12
CA ALA A 171 23.95 -4.56 -14.38
C ALA A 171 22.91 -3.44 -14.14
N LEU A 172 21.89 -3.68 -13.32
CA LEU A 172 20.88 -2.66 -12.99
C LEU A 172 21.49 -1.51 -12.17
N LYS A 173 22.33 -1.81 -11.18
CA LYS A 173 23.04 -0.79 -10.38
C LYS A 173 23.89 0.11 -11.26
N LYS A 174 24.63 -0.45 -12.22
CA LYS A 174 25.41 0.33 -13.19
C LYS A 174 24.52 1.23 -14.04
N GLU A 175 23.37 0.73 -14.47
CA GLU A 175 22.44 1.50 -15.29
C GLU A 175 21.80 2.65 -14.50
N LEU A 176 21.31 2.39 -13.29
CA LEU A 176 20.82 3.42 -12.37
C LEU A 176 21.92 4.41 -11.96
N GLY A 177 23.18 3.96 -11.85
CA GLY A 177 24.31 4.82 -11.52
C GLY A 177 24.77 5.74 -12.65
N THR A 178 24.50 5.38 -13.92
CA THR A 178 24.98 6.09 -15.11
C THR A 178 23.87 6.80 -15.90
N THR A 179 22.61 6.52 -15.61
CA THR A 179 21.47 7.15 -16.27
C THR A 179 21.42 8.66 -16.04
N LYS A 180 21.07 9.41 -17.08
CA LYS A 180 20.75 10.85 -17.00
C LYS A 180 19.25 11.11 -16.82
N SER A 181 18.43 10.05 -16.75
CA SER A 181 16.98 10.17 -16.63
C SER A 181 16.59 10.44 -15.17
N MET A 182 16.43 11.72 -14.81
CA MET A 182 15.99 12.11 -13.46
C MET A 182 14.66 11.47 -13.08
N SER A 183 13.69 11.43 -14.00
CA SER A 183 12.40 10.75 -13.81
C SER A 183 12.54 9.27 -13.44
N LEU A 184 13.49 8.54 -14.06
CA LEU A 184 13.74 7.14 -13.70
C LEU A 184 14.32 7.01 -12.28
N LEU A 185 15.21 7.92 -11.89
CA LEU A 185 15.80 7.94 -10.55
C LEU A 185 14.74 8.31 -9.49
N GLU A 186 13.86 9.26 -9.79
CA GLU A 186 12.72 9.62 -8.95
C GLU A 186 11.77 8.44 -8.78
N MET A 187 11.43 7.72 -9.86
CA MET A 187 10.65 6.49 -9.77
C MET A 187 11.36 5.42 -8.93
N ALA A 188 12.66 5.19 -9.15
CA ALA A 188 13.46 4.20 -8.41
C ALA A 188 13.60 4.53 -6.91
N SER A 189 13.44 5.80 -6.52
CA SER A 189 13.43 6.17 -5.10
C SER A 189 12.19 5.65 -4.35
N ASN A 190 11.12 5.28 -5.06
CA ASN A 190 9.97 4.60 -4.49
C ASN A 190 10.18 3.08 -4.53
N SER A 191 10.11 2.41 -3.38
CA SER A 191 10.40 0.97 -3.26
C SER A 191 9.49 0.08 -4.09
N GLY A 192 8.20 0.41 -4.22
CA GLY A 192 7.25 -0.33 -5.05
C GLY A 192 7.56 -0.23 -6.54
N LEU A 193 7.90 0.98 -7.00
CA LEU A 193 8.33 1.22 -8.39
C LEU A 193 9.70 0.59 -8.66
N LEU A 194 10.66 0.66 -7.73
CA LEU A 194 11.94 -0.02 -7.86
C LEU A 194 11.78 -1.54 -7.95
N SER A 195 10.89 -2.13 -7.15
CA SER A 195 10.54 -3.56 -7.28
C SER A 195 9.96 -3.90 -8.65
N THR A 196 9.14 -3.00 -9.22
CA THR A 196 8.62 -3.16 -10.59
C THR A 196 9.73 -3.06 -11.63
N ILE A 197 10.67 -2.12 -11.48
CA ILE A 197 11.85 -1.98 -12.33
C ILE A 197 12.73 -3.24 -12.23
N CYS A 198 12.95 -3.77 -11.02
CA CYS A 198 13.71 -5.00 -10.82
C CYS A 198 13.02 -6.20 -11.49
N THR A 199 11.70 -6.32 -11.35
CA THR A 199 10.89 -7.37 -12.01
C THR A 199 11.00 -7.29 -13.53
N MET A 200 10.89 -6.07 -14.07
CA MET A 200 11.03 -5.80 -15.49
C MET A 200 12.42 -6.20 -15.98
N TYR A 201 13.47 -5.80 -15.25
CA TYR A 201 14.85 -6.09 -15.60
C TYR A 201 15.14 -7.60 -15.53
N PHE A 202 14.64 -8.26 -14.48
CA PHE A 202 14.73 -9.70 -14.28
C PHE A 202 14.09 -10.50 -15.43
N SER A 203 13.03 -9.97 -16.03
CA SER A 203 12.30 -10.64 -17.12
C SER A 203 12.91 -10.41 -18.51
N GLN A 204 13.95 -9.57 -18.62
CA GLN A 204 14.64 -9.32 -19.88
C GLN A 204 15.72 -10.38 -20.14
N THR A 205 16.10 -10.55 -21.40
CA THR A 205 17.25 -11.39 -21.77
C THR A 205 18.55 -10.76 -21.28
N ASP A 206 19.53 -11.58 -20.88
CA ASP A 206 20.86 -11.13 -20.45
C ASP A 206 21.47 -10.08 -21.40
N GLY A 207 21.91 -8.95 -20.85
CA GLY A 207 22.52 -7.85 -21.60
C GLY A 207 21.55 -6.81 -22.16
N SER A 208 20.25 -6.97 -21.94
CA SER A 208 19.25 -5.94 -22.23
C SER A 208 19.49 -4.70 -21.38
N ARG A 209 19.24 -3.53 -21.97
CA ARG A 209 19.33 -2.23 -21.28
C ARG A 209 17.94 -1.64 -21.15
N LEU A 210 17.75 -0.79 -20.15
CA LEU A 210 16.59 0.09 -20.10
C LEU A 210 16.50 0.88 -21.42
N PRO A 211 15.31 1.00 -22.02
CA PRO A 211 15.14 1.74 -23.26
C PRO A 211 15.69 3.15 -23.14
N ALA A 212 16.42 3.66 -24.15
CA ALA A 212 17.02 4.99 -24.07
C ALA A 212 15.98 6.12 -24.07
N ARG A 213 14.81 5.89 -24.69
CA ARG A 213 13.72 6.87 -24.77
C ARG A 213 12.77 6.70 -23.59
N ARG A 214 12.47 7.81 -22.90
CA ARG A 214 11.59 7.88 -21.73
C ARG A 214 10.25 7.17 -21.93
N PHE A 215 9.59 7.40 -23.08
CA PHE A 215 8.32 6.75 -23.40
C PHE A 215 8.38 5.22 -23.29
N PHE A 216 9.39 4.60 -23.90
CA PHE A 216 9.56 3.14 -23.85
C PHE A 216 9.97 2.62 -22.47
N GLN A 217 10.66 3.44 -21.65
CA GLN A 217 10.93 3.11 -20.25
C GLN A 217 9.62 3.02 -19.47
N TYR A 218 8.78 4.05 -19.57
CA TYR A 218 7.51 4.11 -18.86
C TYR A 218 6.56 3.00 -19.33
N GLU A 219 6.50 2.77 -20.64
CA GLU A 219 5.73 1.68 -21.23
C GLU A 219 6.13 0.32 -20.63
N SER A 220 7.44 0.05 -20.52
CA SER A 220 7.93 -1.22 -19.99
C SER A 220 7.60 -1.40 -18.51
N ILE A 221 7.68 -0.33 -17.72
CA ILE A 221 7.29 -0.34 -16.29
C ILE A 221 5.78 -0.56 -16.15
N VAL A 222 4.96 0.15 -16.92
CA VAL A 222 3.49 0.00 -16.90
C VAL A 222 3.08 -1.42 -17.32
N LYS A 223 3.64 -1.94 -18.42
CA LYS A 223 3.37 -3.32 -18.86
C LYS A 223 3.77 -4.34 -17.78
N THR A 224 4.89 -4.13 -17.10
CA THR A 224 5.33 -5.02 -16.01
C THR A 224 4.37 -4.97 -14.83
N ALA A 225 3.91 -3.77 -14.41
CA ALA A 225 2.94 -3.61 -13.35
C ALA A 225 1.61 -4.29 -13.69
N LEU A 226 1.08 -4.08 -14.91
CA LEU A 226 -0.17 -4.67 -15.38
C LEU A 226 -0.07 -6.20 -15.54
N ASN A 227 1.07 -6.74 -15.99
CA ASN A 227 1.30 -8.18 -16.02
C ASN A 227 1.35 -8.78 -14.61
N SER A 228 1.94 -8.06 -13.64
CA SER A 228 1.93 -8.47 -12.23
C SER A 228 0.51 -8.50 -11.67
N LEU A 229 -0.30 -7.48 -11.99
CA LEU A 229 -1.72 -7.42 -11.65
C LEU A 229 -2.49 -8.59 -12.24
N HIS A 230 -2.35 -8.88 -13.54
CA HIS A 230 -3.05 -9.97 -14.19
C HIS A 230 -2.73 -11.34 -13.57
N ARG A 231 -1.47 -11.56 -13.16
CA ARG A 231 -1.10 -12.79 -12.43
C ARG A 231 -1.80 -12.91 -11.07
N LYS A 232 -2.01 -11.79 -10.37
CA LYS A 232 -2.71 -11.76 -9.07
C LYS A 232 -4.22 -11.84 -9.21
N LEU A 233 -4.78 -11.20 -10.24
CA LEU A 233 -6.21 -11.09 -10.51
C LEU A 233 -6.48 -11.44 -11.99
N PRO A 234 -6.51 -12.74 -12.34
CA PRO A 234 -6.63 -13.19 -13.74
C PRO A 234 -7.95 -12.83 -14.41
N THR A 235 -8.99 -12.57 -13.61
CA THR A 235 -10.34 -12.19 -14.07
C THR A 235 -10.43 -10.76 -14.56
N ILE A 236 -9.45 -9.91 -14.24
CA ILE A 236 -9.46 -8.49 -14.61
C ILE A 236 -8.94 -8.32 -16.04
N ASP A 237 -9.75 -7.65 -16.86
CA ASP A 237 -9.37 -7.27 -18.23
C ASP A 237 -8.41 -6.08 -18.21
N ILE A 238 -7.14 -6.35 -18.51
CA ILE A 238 -6.07 -5.35 -18.57
C ILE A 238 -6.34 -4.29 -19.65
N SER A 239 -7.05 -4.64 -20.72
CA SER A 239 -7.40 -3.68 -21.77
C SER A 239 -8.35 -2.61 -21.23
N GLN A 240 -9.29 -2.99 -20.36
CA GLN A 240 -10.18 -2.05 -19.67
C GLN A 240 -9.39 -1.19 -18.68
N VAL A 241 -8.46 -1.78 -17.92
CA VAL A 241 -7.60 -1.02 -17.00
C VAL A 241 -6.81 0.07 -17.74
N ILE A 242 -6.19 -0.27 -18.88
CA ILE A 242 -5.46 0.71 -19.71
C ILE A 242 -6.40 1.83 -20.20
N ARG A 243 -7.59 1.46 -20.71
CA ARG A 243 -8.59 2.43 -21.19
C ARG A 243 -9.06 3.36 -20.07
N ILE A 244 -9.32 2.84 -18.88
CA ILE A 244 -9.74 3.63 -17.72
C ILE A 244 -8.62 4.61 -17.33
N LEU A 245 -7.38 4.15 -17.20
CA LEU A 245 -6.25 5.02 -16.86
C LEU A 245 -6.00 6.12 -17.92
N ALA A 246 -6.16 5.78 -19.21
CA ALA A 246 -6.11 6.76 -20.30
C ALA A 246 -7.30 7.73 -20.29
N ASN A 247 -8.49 7.29 -19.87
CA ASN A 247 -9.65 8.15 -19.74
C ASN A 247 -9.51 9.10 -18.55
N ILE A 248 -8.92 8.65 -17.44
CA ILE A 248 -8.61 9.47 -16.27
C ILE A 248 -7.72 10.66 -16.64
N THR A 249 -6.68 10.47 -17.47
CA THR A 249 -5.83 11.60 -17.91
C THR A 249 -6.63 12.67 -18.65
N SER A 250 -7.68 12.30 -19.39
CA SER A 250 -8.61 13.25 -20.03
C SER A 250 -9.28 14.16 -19.02
N CYS A 251 -9.88 13.57 -17.99
CA CYS A 251 -10.62 14.32 -16.98
C CYS A 251 -9.68 15.26 -16.22
N VAL A 252 -8.50 14.76 -15.84
CA VAL A 252 -7.46 15.56 -15.17
C VAL A 252 -6.99 16.71 -16.06
N TYR A 253 -6.84 16.51 -17.38
CA TYR A 253 -6.40 17.56 -18.29
C TYR A 253 -7.48 18.62 -18.58
N GLN A 254 -8.76 18.22 -18.55
CA GLN A 254 -9.90 19.13 -18.76
C GLN A 254 -10.13 20.07 -17.58
N ASN A 255 -9.53 19.81 -16.43
CA ASN A 255 -9.60 20.66 -15.25
C ASN A 255 -8.20 21.16 -14.83
N PRO A 256 -7.70 22.28 -15.38
CA PRO A 256 -6.34 22.76 -15.15
C PRO A 256 -6.01 23.09 -13.68
N ALA A 257 -7.04 23.25 -12.84
CA ALA A 257 -6.88 23.52 -11.42
C ALA A 257 -6.67 22.23 -10.58
N SER A 258 -6.84 21.04 -11.17
CA SER A 258 -6.79 19.77 -10.46
C SER A 258 -5.91 18.76 -11.20
N SER A 259 -4.68 18.53 -10.72
CA SER A 259 -3.88 17.35 -11.09
C SER A 259 -4.44 16.03 -10.53
N PHE A 260 -5.70 16.05 -10.09
CA PHE A 260 -6.36 14.97 -9.36
C PHE A 260 -7.75 14.69 -9.93
N ILE A 261 -8.27 13.51 -9.64
CA ILE A 261 -9.61 13.05 -10.00
C ILE A 261 -10.29 12.52 -8.75
N ASN A 262 -11.58 12.78 -8.56
CA ASN A 262 -12.28 12.27 -7.39
C ASN A 262 -12.78 10.82 -7.60
N HIS A 263 -13.10 10.13 -6.49
CA HIS A 263 -13.55 8.73 -6.50
C HIS A 263 -14.82 8.52 -7.36
N ASP A 264 -15.77 9.45 -7.32
CA ASP A 264 -17.03 9.32 -8.05
C ASP A 264 -16.81 9.48 -9.57
N GLU A 265 -15.92 10.39 -9.98
CA GLU A 265 -15.47 10.52 -11.36
C GLU A 265 -14.76 9.24 -11.86
N ILE A 266 -13.90 8.63 -11.04
CA ILE A 266 -13.29 7.34 -11.38
C ILE A 266 -14.37 6.27 -11.58
N LYS A 267 -15.36 6.21 -10.68
CA LYS A 267 -16.48 5.28 -10.76
C LYS A 267 -17.28 5.49 -12.06
N GLU A 268 -17.55 6.73 -12.43
CA GLU A 268 -18.22 7.06 -13.69
C GLU A 268 -17.43 6.60 -14.93
N ILE A 269 -16.11 6.82 -14.95
CA ILE A 269 -15.23 6.34 -16.03
C ILE A 269 -15.26 4.81 -16.11
N CYS A 270 -15.24 4.11 -14.97
CA CYS A 270 -15.36 2.65 -14.91
C CYS A 270 -16.71 2.19 -15.49
N VAL A 271 -17.82 2.82 -15.09
CA VAL A 271 -19.17 2.53 -15.61
C VAL A 271 -19.21 2.70 -17.12
N GLN A 272 -18.70 3.81 -17.66
CA GLN A 272 -18.70 4.08 -19.10
C GLN A 272 -17.83 3.06 -19.87
N THR A 273 -16.65 2.73 -19.35
CA THR A 273 -15.73 1.79 -19.99
C THR A 273 -16.28 0.36 -19.98
N ILE A 274 -16.87 -0.09 -18.87
CA ILE A 274 -17.46 -1.43 -18.78
C ILE A 274 -18.70 -1.54 -19.68
N LYS A 275 -19.57 -0.51 -19.71
CA LYS A 275 -20.78 -0.49 -20.57
C LYS A 275 -20.44 -0.57 -22.06
N THR A 276 -19.40 0.13 -22.51
CA THR A 276 -18.97 0.09 -23.92
C THR A 276 -18.35 -1.25 -24.32
N SER A 277 -17.91 -2.05 -23.35
CA SER A 277 -17.27 -3.35 -23.57
C SER A 277 -18.24 -4.54 -23.43
N THR A 278 -19.42 -4.33 -22.84
CA THR A 278 -20.34 -5.40 -22.45
C THR A 278 -21.61 -5.39 -23.29
N THR A 279 -21.89 -6.48 -23.99
CA THR A 279 -23.16 -6.70 -24.70
C THR A 279 -24.25 -7.08 -23.70
N LYS A 280 -25.00 -6.10 -23.17
CA LYS A 280 -26.19 -6.24 -22.30
C LYS A 280 -26.01 -7.16 -21.07
N THR A 281 -25.65 -6.57 -19.94
CA THR A 281 -25.84 -7.20 -18.61
C THR A 281 -27.21 -6.83 -18.07
N ASP A 282 -28.13 -7.80 -17.98
CA ASP A 282 -29.47 -7.61 -17.40
C ASP A 282 -29.46 -7.66 -15.85
N ASP A 283 -28.36 -8.08 -15.23
CA ASP A 283 -28.18 -8.09 -13.77
C ASP A 283 -27.44 -6.84 -13.28
N ILE A 284 -28.21 -5.93 -12.67
CA ILE A 284 -27.72 -4.67 -12.09
C ILE A 284 -26.72 -4.93 -10.95
N HIS A 285 -26.98 -5.93 -10.09
CA HIS A 285 -26.12 -6.22 -8.94
C HIS A 285 -24.78 -6.84 -9.35
N HIS A 286 -24.76 -7.63 -10.43
CA HIS A 286 -23.51 -8.10 -11.02
C HIS A 286 -22.69 -6.94 -11.60
N PHE A 287 -23.34 -6.04 -12.36
CA PHE A 287 -22.68 -4.87 -12.94
C PHE A 287 -22.10 -3.94 -11.87
N GLU A 288 -22.86 -3.65 -10.81
CA GLU A 288 -22.37 -2.83 -9.69
C GLU A 288 -21.16 -3.46 -9.01
N ARG A 289 -21.18 -4.77 -8.77
CA ARG A 289 -20.02 -5.50 -8.21
C ARG A 289 -18.79 -5.40 -9.11
N GLN A 290 -18.96 -5.57 -10.41
CA GLN A 290 -17.86 -5.47 -11.38
C GLN A 290 -17.26 -4.05 -11.41
N VAL A 291 -18.10 -3.02 -11.37
CA VAL A 291 -17.65 -1.62 -11.29
C VAL A 291 -16.89 -1.38 -9.98
N SER A 292 -17.44 -1.81 -8.84
CA SER A 292 -16.78 -1.66 -7.54
C SER A 292 -15.44 -2.39 -7.49
N GLU A 293 -15.36 -3.59 -8.07
CA GLU A 293 -14.10 -4.33 -8.18
C GLU A 293 -13.09 -3.59 -9.06
N MET A 294 -13.51 -3.05 -10.21
CA MET A 294 -12.65 -2.29 -11.10
C MET A 294 -12.11 -1.01 -10.45
N VAL A 295 -12.96 -0.26 -9.74
CA VAL A 295 -12.53 0.93 -8.98
C VAL A 295 -11.48 0.53 -7.94
N ARG A 296 -11.72 -0.53 -7.17
CA ARG A 296 -10.74 -1.05 -6.20
C ARG A 296 -9.42 -1.43 -6.88
N VAL A 297 -9.49 -2.09 -8.03
CA VAL A 297 -8.28 -2.47 -8.78
C VAL A 297 -7.47 -1.23 -9.18
N ILE A 298 -8.12 -0.23 -9.78
CA ILE A 298 -7.49 1.01 -10.25
C ILE A 298 -6.85 1.79 -9.09
N CYS A 299 -7.56 1.91 -7.98
CA CYS A 299 -7.13 2.73 -6.83
C CYS A 299 -6.08 2.03 -5.95
N ASP A 300 -6.16 0.71 -5.80
CA ASP A 300 -5.42 0.00 -4.74
C ASP A 300 -4.43 -1.05 -5.26
N HIS A 301 -4.70 -1.69 -6.40
CA HIS A 301 -3.93 -2.87 -6.85
C HIS A 301 -2.97 -2.58 -8.01
N VAL A 302 -3.28 -1.62 -8.88
CA VAL A 302 -2.44 -1.32 -10.05
C VAL A 302 -1.12 -0.65 -9.64
N GLY A 303 -1.12 0.16 -8.57
CA GLY A 303 0.06 0.89 -8.11
C GLY A 303 0.50 2.04 -9.04
N ILE A 304 -0.37 2.47 -9.94
CA ILE A 304 -0.14 3.59 -10.88
C ILE A 304 -0.87 4.86 -10.44
N LEU A 305 -2.06 4.72 -9.87
CA LEU A 305 -2.87 5.80 -9.31
C LEU A 305 -2.86 5.68 -7.78
N THR A 306 -2.76 6.79 -7.05
CA THR A 306 -2.73 6.81 -5.58
C THR A 306 -3.64 7.90 -5.03
N LEU A 307 -4.18 7.68 -3.83
CA LEU A 307 -4.89 8.69 -3.06
C LEU A 307 -3.92 9.83 -2.68
N ARG A 308 -4.36 11.08 -2.82
CA ARG A 308 -3.57 12.30 -2.57
C ARG A 308 -4.23 13.23 -1.57
N SER A 309 -5.56 13.32 -1.56
CA SER A 309 -6.37 14.06 -0.57
C SER A 309 -7.83 13.60 -0.66
N LYS A 310 -8.76 14.21 0.10
CA LYS A 310 -10.21 13.94 0.19
C LYS A 310 -10.88 13.27 -1.02
N SER A 311 -10.78 11.94 -1.09
CA SER A 311 -11.25 11.11 -2.23
C SER A 311 -10.68 11.52 -3.59
N LEU A 312 -9.59 12.30 -3.61
CA LEU A 312 -8.85 12.77 -4.76
C LEU A 312 -7.62 11.90 -5.00
N TYR A 313 -7.54 11.39 -6.22
CA TYR A 313 -6.50 10.50 -6.70
C TYR A 313 -5.63 11.20 -7.73
N GLY A 314 -4.34 10.89 -7.73
CA GLY A 314 -3.41 11.34 -8.75
C GLY A 314 -2.47 10.22 -9.14
N PHE A 315 -1.83 10.33 -10.31
CA PHE A 315 -0.81 9.37 -10.70
C PHE A 315 0.32 9.36 -9.68
N LEU A 316 0.83 8.17 -9.35
CA LEU A 316 1.92 7.99 -8.39
C LEU A 316 3.16 8.78 -8.81
N HIS A 317 3.40 8.82 -10.13
CA HIS A 317 4.47 9.57 -10.77
C HIS A 317 3.97 10.27 -12.03
N GLN A 318 4.45 11.49 -12.30
CA GLN A 318 4.05 12.28 -13.47
C GLN A 318 4.28 11.55 -14.81
N ALA A 319 5.35 10.74 -14.87
CA ALA A 319 5.67 9.90 -16.03
C ALA A 319 4.50 9.01 -16.48
N PHE A 320 3.70 8.49 -15.54
CA PHE A 320 2.54 7.68 -15.90
C PHE A 320 1.43 8.51 -16.53
N GLN A 321 1.16 9.70 -15.98
CA GLN A 321 0.19 10.62 -16.58
C GLN A 321 0.59 10.99 -18.01
N GLU A 322 1.86 11.31 -18.25
CA GLU A 322 2.39 11.59 -19.59
C GLU A 322 2.22 10.39 -20.52
N TYR A 323 2.59 9.19 -20.07
CA TYR A 323 2.44 7.96 -20.85
C TYR A 323 0.99 7.69 -21.25
N PHE A 324 0.05 7.69 -20.31
CA PHE A 324 -1.36 7.42 -20.58
C PHE A 324 -2.03 8.53 -21.40
N THR A 325 -1.52 9.77 -21.36
CA THR A 325 -1.97 10.86 -22.24
C THR A 325 -1.62 10.56 -23.70
N CYS A 326 -0.48 9.92 -23.97
CA CYS A 326 -0.05 9.53 -25.31
C CYS A 326 -0.77 8.31 -25.91
N LEU A 327 -1.49 7.52 -25.09
CA LEU A 327 -2.19 6.31 -25.56
C LEU A 327 -3.58 6.57 -26.15
N LYS A 328 -3.92 7.85 -26.32
CA LYS A 328 -5.18 8.28 -26.91
C LYS A 328 -5.15 8.32 -28.42
#